data_AF-U2WR59-F1
#
_entry.id   AF-U2WR59-F1
#
_cell.length_a   1.000
_cell.length_b   1.000
_cell.length_c   1.000
_cell.angle_alpha   90.00
_cell.angle_beta   90.00
_cell.angle_gamma   90.00
#
_symmetry.space_group_name_H-M   'P 1'
#
loop_
_entity.id
_entity.type
_entity.pdbx_description
1 polymer ?
#
loop_
_entity_poly.entity_id
_entity_poly.type
_entity_poly.pdbx_seq_one_letter_code
_entity_poly.pdbx_strand_id
1 'polypeptide(L)'
;MNDSKSKKIASEKKVTDKASLNQIIENKRLIFELEAIVTDNFAKSMLALADVEENRALLLRNFTSSFMGNRSLALDNEEDLHRNRILMIDALKPENDIQEDFKGTLTNSTSLDQIEYRIAINETLSKITERLSTVNSTLKDINELIMNSNENVVSNVDDMISENAAWIDGQLEKMKKSATEKNNVTTAQSNSTRIVKLKDKSKSHSEKIKYFLNQVEKETSEILDIGSEIADRKSRIMAAREKVAANQKRSAEFLKKRK
;
A
#
# COMPACT_ATOMS: atom_id res chain seq x y z
N MET A 1 -47.79 30.08 54.55
CA MET A 1 -46.79 30.43 53.50
C MET A 1 -45.75 29.33 53.19
N ASN A 2 -45.58 28.28 54.01
CA ASN A 2 -44.58 27.21 53.74
C ASN A 2 -44.99 26.17 52.67
N ASP A 3 -46.28 25.97 52.43
CA ASP A 3 -46.76 24.87 51.59
C ASP A 3 -46.64 25.15 50.07
N SER A 4 -46.72 26.43 49.68
CA SER A 4 -46.56 26.87 48.27
C SER A 4 -45.10 26.85 47.80
N LYS A 5 -44.14 27.25 48.64
CA LYS A 5 -42.70 27.13 48.35
C LYS A 5 -42.28 25.67 48.21
N SER A 6 -42.77 24.79 49.07
CA SER A 6 -42.44 23.36 49.05
C SER A 6 -42.99 22.65 47.79
N LYS A 7 -44.21 22.99 47.36
CA LYS A 7 -44.79 22.49 46.08
C LYS A 7 -44.04 23.00 44.85
N LYS A 8 -43.59 24.25 44.85
CA LYS A 8 -42.81 24.83 43.75
C LYS A 8 -41.44 24.14 43.60
N ILE A 9 -40.72 23.95 44.70
CA ILE A 9 -39.42 23.24 44.71
C ILE A 9 -39.59 21.78 44.26
N ALA A 10 -40.64 21.09 44.70
CA ALA A 10 -40.93 19.72 44.25
C ALA A 10 -41.28 19.65 42.76
N SER A 11 -41.99 20.65 42.22
CA SER A 11 -42.31 20.73 40.78
C SER A 11 -41.09 21.06 39.92
N GLU A 12 -40.23 21.98 40.36
CA GLU A 12 -38.98 22.33 39.66
C GLU A 12 -38.03 21.13 39.63
N LYS A 13 -37.86 20.45 40.77
CA LYS A 13 -37.05 19.23 40.88
C LYS A 13 -37.57 18.09 39.98
N LYS A 14 -38.88 17.89 39.92
CA LYS A 14 -39.49 16.86 39.06
C LYS A 14 -39.33 17.15 37.56
N VAL A 15 -39.24 18.43 37.18
CA VAL A 15 -39.01 18.87 35.79
C VAL A 15 -37.53 18.72 35.40
N THR A 16 -36.60 19.08 36.29
CA THR A 16 -35.15 18.87 36.05
C THR A 16 -34.75 17.40 36.06
N ASP A 17 -35.32 16.57 36.95
CA ASP A 17 -35.13 15.12 36.95
C ASP A 17 -35.58 14.49 35.61
N LYS A 18 -36.74 14.91 35.09
CA LYS A 18 -37.27 14.45 33.80
C LYS A 18 -36.45 14.94 32.60
N ALA A 19 -35.92 16.16 32.66
CA ALA A 19 -35.03 16.72 31.64
C ALA A 19 -33.69 15.96 31.56
N SER A 20 -33.13 15.58 32.73
CA SER A 20 -31.89 14.79 32.78
C SER A 20 -32.08 13.38 32.18
N LEU A 21 -33.21 12.73 32.47
CA LEU A 21 -33.52 11.41 31.94
C LEU A 21 -33.70 11.42 30.42
N ASN A 22 -34.40 12.42 29.88
CA ASN A 22 -34.55 12.60 28.44
C ASN A 22 -33.20 12.80 27.75
N GLN A 23 -32.30 13.60 28.33
CA GLN A 23 -30.96 13.80 27.78
C GLN A 23 -30.12 12.53 27.79
N ILE A 24 -30.22 11.72 28.85
CA ILE A 24 -29.52 10.43 28.94
C ILE A 24 -30.04 9.46 27.88
N ILE A 25 -31.35 9.37 27.68
CA ILE A 25 -31.96 8.53 26.64
C ILE A 25 -31.50 8.98 25.24
N GLU A 26 -31.50 10.29 24.98
CA GLU A 26 -31.04 10.83 23.71
C GLU A 26 -29.55 10.57 23.49
N ASN A 27 -28.71 10.73 24.53
CA ASN A 27 -27.29 10.37 24.45
C ASN A 27 -27.10 8.88 24.12
N LYS A 28 -27.87 7.97 24.73
CA LYS A 28 -27.81 6.54 24.40
C LYS A 28 -28.15 6.27 22.94
N ARG A 29 -29.20 6.91 22.42
CA ARG A 29 -29.60 6.82 21.01
C ARG A 29 -28.47 7.29 20.08
N LEU A 30 -27.88 8.46 20.38
CA LEU A 30 -26.79 9.02 19.58
C LEU A 30 -25.47 8.24 19.70
N ILE A 31 -25.19 7.64 20.85
CA ILE A 31 -24.05 6.71 21.04
C ILE A 31 -24.23 5.50 20.13
N PHE A 32 -25.43 4.89 20.11
CA PHE A 32 -25.70 3.75 19.23
C PHE A 32 -25.53 4.10 17.75
N GLU A 33 -26.01 5.28 17.31
CA GLU A 33 -25.74 5.76 15.95
C GLU A 33 -24.25 5.97 15.66
N LEU A 34 -23.51 6.53 16.63
CA LEU A 34 -22.07 6.74 16.51
C LEU A 34 -21.32 5.40 16.40
N GLU A 35 -21.67 4.42 17.24
CA GLU A 35 -21.11 3.06 17.20
C GLU A 35 -21.32 2.40 15.84
N ALA A 36 -22.51 2.56 15.25
CA ALA A 36 -22.79 2.07 13.90
C ALA A 36 -21.86 2.71 12.85
N ILE A 37 -21.65 4.03 12.90
CA ILE A 37 -20.73 4.73 11.99
C ILE A 37 -19.28 4.28 12.21
N VAL A 38 -18.84 4.13 13.46
CA VAL A 38 -17.47 3.70 13.77
C VAL A 38 -17.22 2.26 13.29
N THR A 39 -18.18 1.37 13.48
CA THR A 39 -18.09 -0.03 13.02
C THR A 39 -18.08 -0.12 11.50
N ASP A 40 -18.95 0.64 10.82
CA ASP A 40 -18.97 0.72 9.35
C ASP A 40 -17.66 1.28 8.79
N ASN A 41 -17.09 2.30 9.42
CA ASN A 41 -15.77 2.84 9.05
C ASN A 41 -14.68 1.79 9.19
N PHE A 42 -14.65 1.04 10.29
CA PHE A 42 -13.66 -0.02 10.49
C PHE A 42 -13.77 -1.08 9.38
N ALA A 43 -14.98 -1.55 9.07
CA ALA A 43 -15.20 -2.51 8.00
C ALA A 43 -14.72 -1.99 6.63
N LYS A 44 -15.03 -0.73 6.29
CA LYS A 44 -14.58 -0.09 5.04
C LYS A 44 -13.07 0.12 5.00
N SER A 45 -12.43 0.46 6.11
CA SER A 45 -10.97 0.55 6.19
C SER A 45 -10.30 -0.80 5.98
N MET A 46 -10.87 -1.88 6.53
CA MET A 46 -10.37 -3.24 6.31
C MET A 46 -10.52 -3.68 4.85
N LEU A 47 -11.64 -3.34 4.19
CA LEU A 47 -11.81 -3.57 2.76
C LEU A 47 -10.78 -2.80 1.94
N ALA A 48 -10.62 -1.51 2.22
CA ALA A 48 -9.62 -0.68 1.53
C ALA A 48 -8.19 -1.22 1.70
N LEU A 49 -7.85 -1.73 2.87
CA LEU A 49 -6.56 -2.39 3.11
C LEU A 49 -6.41 -3.66 2.27
N ALA A 50 -7.46 -4.47 2.16
CA ALA A 50 -7.45 -5.68 1.34
C ALA A 50 -7.21 -5.35 -0.15
N ASP A 51 -7.90 -4.33 -0.68
CA ASP A 51 -7.76 -3.91 -2.07
C ASP A 51 -6.34 -3.38 -2.37
N VAL A 52 -5.74 -2.63 -1.44
CA VAL A 52 -4.34 -2.17 -1.54
C VAL A 52 -3.37 -3.35 -1.53
N GLU A 53 -3.59 -4.35 -0.68
CA GLU A 53 -2.74 -5.54 -0.63
C GLU A 53 -2.87 -6.41 -1.88
N GLU A 54 -4.07 -6.49 -2.49
CA GLU A 54 -4.25 -7.12 -3.78
C GLU A 54 -3.46 -6.39 -4.88
N ASN A 55 -3.56 -5.05 -4.93
CA ASN A 55 -2.76 -4.23 -5.83
C ASN A 55 -1.25 -4.47 -5.64
N ARG A 56 -0.78 -4.60 -4.39
CA ARG A 56 0.62 -4.90 -4.07
C ARG A 56 1.04 -6.28 -4.60
N ALA A 57 0.18 -7.29 -4.48
CA ALA A 57 0.42 -8.62 -5.04
C ALA A 57 0.47 -8.60 -6.58
N LEU A 58 -0.43 -7.87 -7.23
CA LEU A 58 -0.44 -7.69 -8.69
C LEU A 58 0.81 -6.97 -9.19
N LEU A 59 1.25 -5.91 -8.50
CA LEU A 59 2.48 -5.19 -8.79
C LEU A 59 3.71 -6.10 -8.67
N LEU A 60 3.78 -6.93 -7.62
CA LEU A 60 4.88 -7.89 -7.44
C LEU A 60 4.90 -8.95 -8.55
N ARG A 61 3.73 -9.45 -8.96
CA ARG A 61 3.58 -10.36 -10.11
C ARG A 61 4.09 -9.71 -11.39
N ASN A 62 3.69 -8.46 -11.65
CA ASN A 62 4.10 -7.70 -12.83
C ASN A 62 5.61 -7.45 -12.82
N PHE A 63 6.19 -7.05 -11.69
CA PHE A 63 7.63 -6.88 -11.50
C PHE A 63 8.39 -8.18 -11.80
N THR A 64 7.98 -9.29 -11.20
CA THR A 64 8.62 -10.60 -11.38
C THR A 64 8.56 -11.02 -12.85
N SER A 65 7.41 -10.87 -13.50
CA SER A 65 7.23 -11.23 -14.91
C SER A 65 8.09 -10.38 -15.84
N SER A 66 8.14 -9.07 -15.61
CA SER A 66 8.90 -8.13 -16.43
C SER A 66 10.41 -8.28 -16.23
N PHE A 67 10.87 -8.36 -14.97
CA PHE A 67 12.29 -8.34 -14.63
C PHE A 67 12.95 -9.72 -14.66
N MET A 68 12.34 -10.75 -14.06
CA MET A 68 12.96 -12.09 -14.05
C MET A 68 12.66 -12.86 -15.35
N GLY A 69 11.45 -12.73 -15.88
CA GLY A 69 11.05 -13.41 -17.10
C GLY A 69 11.51 -12.68 -18.36
N ASN A 70 10.80 -11.60 -18.69
CA ASN A 70 10.94 -10.92 -19.99
C ASN A 70 12.36 -10.38 -20.22
N ARG A 71 12.94 -9.69 -19.22
CA ARG A 71 14.28 -9.12 -19.34
C ARG A 71 15.34 -10.20 -19.52
N SER A 72 15.30 -11.31 -18.77
CA SER A 72 16.28 -12.40 -18.94
C SER A 72 16.26 -12.94 -20.37
N LEU A 73 15.08 -13.30 -20.90
CA LEU A 73 14.97 -13.79 -22.28
C LEU A 73 15.41 -12.75 -23.31
N ALA A 74 15.11 -11.48 -23.09
CA ALA A 74 15.52 -10.41 -24.00
C ALA A 74 17.05 -10.24 -24.03
N LEU A 75 17.71 -10.33 -22.87
CA LEU A 75 19.17 -10.27 -22.77
C LEU A 75 19.84 -11.49 -23.40
N ASP A 76 19.29 -12.70 -23.19
CA ASP A 76 19.80 -13.91 -23.82
C ASP A 76 19.72 -13.85 -25.36
N ASN A 77 18.60 -13.31 -25.87
CA ASN A 77 18.42 -13.09 -27.31
C ASN A 77 19.46 -12.12 -27.88
N GLU A 78 19.74 -11.05 -27.16
CA GLU A 78 20.73 -10.05 -27.55
C GLU A 78 22.14 -10.64 -27.52
N GLU A 79 22.51 -11.32 -26.44
CA GLU A 79 23.83 -11.94 -26.30
C GLU A 79 24.09 -13.00 -27.39
N ASP A 80 23.10 -13.82 -27.71
CA ASP A 80 23.21 -14.81 -28.79
C ASP A 80 23.45 -14.15 -30.16
N LEU A 81 22.80 -13.01 -30.43
CA LEU A 81 23.03 -12.25 -31.66
C LEU A 81 24.42 -11.59 -31.67
N HIS A 82 24.88 -11.08 -30.54
CA HIS A 82 26.24 -10.55 -30.41
C HIS A 82 27.28 -11.64 -30.69
N ARG A 83 27.14 -12.82 -30.07
CA ARG A 83 28.02 -13.98 -30.32
C ARG A 83 28.03 -14.39 -31.79
N ASN A 84 26.87 -14.40 -32.45
CA ASN A 84 26.79 -14.69 -33.88
C ASN A 84 27.59 -13.67 -34.72
N ARG A 85 27.56 -12.39 -34.37
CA ARG A 85 28.34 -11.35 -35.07
C ARG A 85 29.84 -11.60 -34.94
N ILE A 86 30.33 -11.81 -33.72
CA ILE A 86 31.74 -12.10 -33.46
C ILE A 86 32.20 -13.34 -34.22
N LEU A 87 31.42 -14.43 -34.18
CA LEU A 87 31.73 -15.65 -34.94
C LEU A 87 31.86 -15.40 -36.45
N MET A 88 31.01 -14.55 -37.03
CA MET A 88 31.10 -14.22 -38.46
C MET A 88 32.33 -13.37 -38.79
N ILE A 89 32.70 -12.43 -37.90
CA ILE A 89 33.91 -11.60 -38.06
C ILE A 89 35.16 -12.48 -37.93
N ASP A 90 35.20 -13.38 -36.95
CA ASP A 90 36.33 -14.29 -36.71
C ASP A 90 36.57 -15.24 -37.89
N ALA A 91 35.51 -15.62 -38.60
CA ALA A 91 35.57 -16.45 -39.80
C ALA A 91 36.02 -15.71 -41.08
N LEU A 92 36.31 -14.41 -40.99
CA LEU A 92 37.02 -13.69 -42.05
C LEU A 92 38.44 -14.24 -42.17
N LYS A 93 38.83 -14.57 -43.42
CA LYS A 93 40.20 -14.95 -43.83
C LYS A 93 40.79 -13.79 -44.62
N PRO A 94 41.56 -12.90 -43.99
CA PRO A 94 42.16 -11.76 -44.68
C PRO A 94 43.24 -12.20 -45.66
N GLU A 95 43.31 -11.55 -46.82
CA GLU A 95 44.30 -11.83 -47.87
C GLU A 95 45.49 -10.85 -47.84
N ASN A 96 45.37 -9.76 -47.07
CA ASN A 96 46.37 -8.71 -46.92
C ASN A 96 46.18 -7.96 -45.60
N ASP A 97 47.19 -7.16 -45.22
CA ASP A 97 47.23 -6.41 -43.97
C ASP A 97 46.04 -5.45 -43.80
N ILE A 98 45.57 -4.81 -44.88
CA ILE A 98 44.41 -3.91 -44.84
C ILE A 98 43.13 -4.67 -44.44
N GLN A 99 42.95 -5.89 -44.93
CA GLN A 99 41.81 -6.74 -44.57
C GLN A 99 41.93 -7.29 -43.13
N GLU A 100 43.15 -7.52 -42.63
CA GLU A 100 43.40 -7.93 -41.24
C GLU A 100 43.05 -6.77 -40.29
N ASP A 101 43.50 -5.55 -40.61
CA ASP A 101 43.14 -4.33 -39.87
C ASP A 101 41.63 -4.08 -39.88
N PHE A 102 40.95 -4.33 -41.01
CA PHE A 102 39.49 -4.26 -41.10
C PHE A 102 38.81 -5.23 -40.14
N LYS A 103 39.26 -6.49 -40.10
CA LYS A 103 38.74 -7.51 -39.17
C LYS A 103 38.93 -7.07 -37.72
N GLY A 104 40.14 -6.64 -37.35
CA GLY A 104 40.44 -6.16 -36.00
C GLY A 104 39.61 -4.95 -35.60
N THR A 105 39.47 -3.97 -36.49
CA THR A 105 38.64 -2.77 -36.27
C THR A 105 37.17 -3.14 -36.07
N LEU A 106 36.64 -4.05 -36.88
CA LEU A 106 35.24 -4.47 -36.78
C LEU A 106 34.96 -5.28 -35.51
N THR A 107 35.90 -6.13 -35.08
CA THR A 107 35.82 -6.84 -33.78
C THR A 107 35.78 -5.84 -32.62
N ASN A 108 36.66 -4.84 -32.63
CA ASN A 108 36.71 -3.81 -31.59
C ASN A 108 35.41 -2.99 -31.56
N SER A 109 34.94 -2.51 -32.71
CA SER A 109 33.69 -1.74 -32.80
C SER A 109 32.51 -2.56 -32.28
N THR A 110 32.38 -3.82 -32.71
CA THR A 110 31.28 -4.71 -32.26
C THR A 110 31.33 -4.96 -30.74
N SER A 111 32.53 -5.06 -30.17
CA SER A 111 32.72 -5.23 -28.73
C SER A 111 32.39 -3.95 -27.95
N LEU A 112 32.76 -2.77 -28.48
CA LEU A 112 32.43 -1.49 -27.89
C LEU A 112 30.91 -1.24 -27.88
N ASP A 113 30.22 -1.50 -28.99
CA ASP A 113 28.75 -1.41 -29.08
C ASP A 113 28.09 -2.26 -27.96
N GLN A 114 28.63 -3.45 -27.69
CA GLN A 114 28.12 -4.34 -26.64
C GLN A 114 28.36 -3.79 -25.24
N ILE A 115 29.53 -3.20 -25.02
CA ILE A 115 29.88 -2.57 -23.74
C ILE A 115 28.97 -1.37 -23.48
N GLU A 116 28.77 -0.50 -24.48
CA GLU A 116 27.87 0.64 -24.39
C GLU A 116 26.43 0.22 -24.05
N TYR A 117 25.92 -0.82 -24.73
CA TYR A 117 24.61 -1.39 -24.42
C TYR A 117 24.52 -1.92 -22.99
N ARG A 118 25.53 -2.66 -22.52
CA ARG A 118 25.59 -3.19 -21.15
C ARG A 118 25.68 -2.08 -20.09
N ILE A 119 26.38 -0.98 -20.38
CA ILE A 119 26.41 0.20 -19.51
C ILE A 119 25.00 0.75 -19.34
N ALA A 120 24.26 0.97 -20.43
CA ALA A 120 22.88 1.48 -20.37
C ALA A 120 21.91 0.55 -19.60
N ILE A 121 22.09 -0.76 -19.75
CA ILE A 121 21.35 -1.78 -18.98
C ILE A 121 21.64 -1.65 -17.48
N ASN A 122 22.92 -1.51 -17.11
CA ASN A 122 23.35 -1.39 -15.72
C ASN A 122 22.86 -0.09 -15.08
N GLU A 123 22.90 1.03 -15.80
CA GLU A 123 22.31 2.29 -15.33
C GLU A 123 20.82 2.15 -15.02
N THR A 124 20.09 1.45 -15.89
CA THR A 124 18.66 1.15 -15.66
C THR A 124 18.48 0.26 -14.43
N LEU A 125 19.33 -0.74 -14.23
CA LEU A 125 19.29 -1.62 -13.06
C LEU A 125 19.55 -0.84 -11.75
N SER A 126 20.51 0.09 -11.76
CA SER A 126 20.77 0.96 -10.62
C SER A 126 19.54 1.79 -10.26
N LYS A 127 18.88 2.41 -11.26
CA LYS A 127 17.63 3.17 -11.04
C LYS A 127 16.51 2.31 -10.45
N ILE A 128 16.35 1.07 -10.91
CA ILE A 128 15.37 0.12 -10.36
C ILE A 128 15.72 -0.18 -8.89
N THR A 129 16.99 -0.44 -8.59
CA THR A 129 17.48 -0.75 -7.24
C THR A 129 17.25 0.40 -6.27
N GLU A 130 17.53 1.64 -6.70
CA GLU A 130 17.24 2.84 -5.91
C GLU A 130 15.75 2.96 -5.58
N ARG A 131 14.86 2.73 -6.56
CA ARG A 131 13.40 2.77 -6.33
C ARG A 131 12.93 1.66 -5.39
N LEU A 132 13.48 0.45 -5.49
CA LEU A 132 13.18 -0.64 -4.53
C LEU A 132 13.66 -0.30 -3.11
N SER A 133 14.79 0.39 -2.98
CA SER A 133 15.26 0.91 -1.69
C SER A 133 14.27 1.91 -1.09
N THR A 134 13.69 2.80 -1.91
CA THR A 134 12.62 3.71 -1.46
C THR A 134 11.39 2.95 -0.97
N VAL A 135 10.93 1.92 -1.71
CA VAL A 135 9.81 1.05 -1.28
C VAL A 135 10.10 0.39 0.07
N ASN A 136 11.32 -0.13 0.26
CA ASN A 136 11.74 -0.72 1.54
C ASN A 136 11.72 0.30 2.68
N SER A 137 12.06 1.56 2.42
CA SER A 137 11.96 2.63 3.41
C SER A 137 10.49 2.87 3.80
N THR A 138 9.60 3.00 2.83
CA THR A 138 8.17 3.21 3.10
C THR A 138 7.55 2.04 3.87
N LEU A 139 7.97 0.80 3.61
CA LEU A 139 7.53 -0.36 4.39
C LEU A 139 8.00 -0.31 5.86
N LYS A 140 9.18 0.25 6.14
CA LYS A 140 9.62 0.47 7.52
C LYS A 140 8.73 1.49 8.22
N ASP A 141 8.41 2.61 7.55
CA ASP A 141 7.54 3.64 8.10
C ASP A 141 6.14 3.06 8.43
N ILE A 142 5.60 2.20 7.56
CA ILE A 142 4.33 1.48 7.81
C ILE A 142 4.43 0.58 9.05
N ASN A 143 5.52 -0.16 9.21
CA ASN A 143 5.73 -1.02 10.38
C ASN A 143 5.82 -0.20 11.67
N GLU A 144 6.49 0.96 11.65
CA GLU A 144 6.55 1.88 12.79
C GLU A 144 5.17 2.42 13.16
N LEU A 145 4.34 2.80 12.17
CA LEU A 145 2.96 3.21 12.41
C LEU A 145 2.13 2.11 13.09
N ILE A 146 2.27 0.86 12.64
CA ILE A 146 1.59 -0.30 13.25
C ILE A 146 2.07 -0.51 14.68
N MET A 147 3.38 -0.48 14.92
CA MET A 147 3.97 -0.65 16.24
C MET A 147 3.47 0.43 17.21
N ASN A 148 3.50 1.70 16.79
CA ASN A 148 3.00 2.82 17.59
C ASN A 148 1.50 2.70 17.87
N SER A 149 0.70 2.24 16.89
CA SER A 149 -0.72 1.98 17.08
C SER A 149 -0.96 0.87 18.10
N ASN A 150 -0.18 -0.20 18.06
CA ASN A 150 -0.30 -1.31 19.00
C ASN A 150 0.09 -0.90 20.42
N GLU A 151 1.13 -0.08 20.58
CA GLU A 151 1.53 0.46 21.89
C GLU A 151 0.43 1.30 22.51
N ASN A 152 -0.26 2.14 21.71
CA ASN A 152 -1.42 2.90 22.19
C ASN A 152 -2.56 1.98 22.67
N VAL A 153 -2.77 0.84 22.01
CA VAL A 153 -3.78 -0.14 22.46
C VAL A 153 -3.38 -0.75 23.80
N VAL A 154 -2.11 -1.16 23.96
CA VAL A 154 -1.60 -1.71 25.22
C VAL A 154 -1.71 -0.71 26.36
N SER A 155 -1.24 0.53 26.16
CA SER A 155 -1.35 1.59 27.17
C SER A 155 -2.80 1.85 27.58
N ASN A 156 -3.73 1.89 26.62
CA ASN A 156 -5.14 2.06 26.93
C ASN A 156 -5.72 0.87 27.72
N VAL A 157 -5.26 -0.36 27.42
CA VAL A 157 -5.65 -1.55 28.19
C VAL A 157 -5.15 -1.46 29.63
N ASP A 158 -3.91 -1.04 29.84
CA ASP A 158 -3.31 -0.89 31.18
C ASP A 158 -4.03 0.17 32.03
N ASP A 159 -4.36 1.31 31.42
CA ASP A 159 -5.17 2.36 32.05
C ASP A 159 -6.54 1.80 32.46
N MET A 160 -7.21 1.09 31.55
CA MET A 160 -8.52 0.48 31.83
C MET A 160 -8.44 -0.57 32.94
N ILE A 161 -7.38 -1.39 33.00
CA ILE A 161 -7.18 -2.36 34.08
C ILE A 161 -7.07 -1.63 35.43
N SER A 162 -6.29 -0.56 35.47
CA SER A 162 -6.08 0.24 36.69
C SER A 162 -7.37 0.93 37.15
N GLU A 163 -8.11 1.56 36.24
CA GLU A 163 -9.40 2.18 36.52
C GLU A 163 -10.43 1.14 37.02
N ASN A 164 -10.51 -0.01 36.36
CA ASN A 164 -11.41 -1.08 36.74
C ASN A 164 -11.07 -1.66 38.13
N ALA A 165 -9.79 -1.83 38.44
CA ALA A 165 -9.35 -2.25 39.76
C ALA A 165 -9.79 -1.26 40.85
N ALA A 166 -9.57 0.04 40.63
CA ALA A 166 -10.01 1.06 41.57
C ALA A 166 -11.54 1.09 41.76
N TRP A 167 -12.29 0.83 40.68
CA TRP A 167 -13.76 0.70 40.74
C TRP A 167 -14.18 -0.49 41.59
N ILE A 168 -13.56 -1.66 41.41
CA ILE A 168 -13.78 -2.87 42.19
C ILE A 168 -13.46 -2.64 43.68
N ASP A 169 -12.38 -1.92 43.97
CA ASP A 169 -11.94 -1.58 45.33
C ASP A 169 -12.80 -0.47 46.01
N GLY A 170 -13.94 -0.14 45.42
CA GLY A 170 -14.98 0.68 46.03
C GLY A 170 -14.99 2.14 45.62
N GLN A 171 -14.15 2.58 44.67
CA GLN A 171 -14.24 3.93 44.09
C GLN A 171 -15.62 4.16 43.44
N LEU A 172 -16.14 3.17 42.72
CA LEU A 172 -17.42 3.27 42.02
C LEU A 172 -18.58 3.47 43.00
N GLU A 173 -18.60 2.75 44.12
CA GLU A 173 -19.62 2.92 45.16
C GLU A 173 -19.50 4.28 45.87
N LYS A 174 -18.28 4.80 46.06
CA LYS A 174 -18.07 6.16 46.57
C LYS A 174 -18.62 7.21 45.59
N MET A 175 -18.34 7.06 44.29
CA MET A 175 -18.86 7.96 43.25
C MET A 175 -20.39 7.98 43.22
N LYS A 176 -21.02 6.81 43.33
CA LYS A 176 -22.48 6.66 43.41
C LYS A 176 -23.07 7.38 44.63
N LYS A 177 -22.46 7.23 45.81
CA LYS A 177 -22.93 7.91 47.05
C LYS A 177 -22.79 9.43 46.97
N SER A 178 -21.79 9.92 46.24
CA SER A 178 -21.53 11.36 46.04
C SER A 178 -22.27 11.96 44.82
N ALA A 179 -23.09 11.19 44.11
CA ALA A 179 -23.79 11.65 42.93
C ALA A 179 -24.84 12.72 43.29
N THR A 180 -24.92 13.77 42.47
CA THR A 180 -25.92 14.84 42.62
C THR A 180 -26.61 15.09 41.28
N GLU A 181 -27.84 15.59 41.33
CA GLU A 181 -28.63 15.95 40.14
C GLU A 181 -27.85 16.93 39.23
N LYS A 182 -27.23 17.96 39.83
CA LYS A 182 -26.41 18.92 39.11
C LYS A 182 -25.24 18.26 38.37
N ASN A 183 -24.48 17.40 39.04
CA ASN A 183 -23.35 16.71 38.42
C ASN A 183 -23.81 15.81 37.28
N ASN A 184 -24.91 15.07 37.46
CA ASN A 184 -25.47 14.20 36.44
C ASN A 184 -25.92 14.98 35.19
N VAL A 185 -26.57 16.13 35.36
CA VAL A 185 -26.96 17.01 34.25
C VAL A 185 -25.72 17.54 33.52
N THR A 186 -24.71 18.01 34.25
CA THR A 186 -23.45 18.51 33.65
C THR A 186 -22.73 17.41 32.87
N THR A 187 -22.63 16.20 33.43
CA THR A 187 -22.02 15.04 32.74
C THR A 187 -22.83 14.66 31.50
N ALA A 188 -24.16 14.62 31.58
CA ALA A 188 -25.01 14.32 30.43
C ALA A 188 -24.82 15.33 29.29
N GLN A 189 -24.75 16.63 29.61
CA GLN A 189 -24.46 17.69 28.62
C GLN A 189 -23.06 17.55 28.01
N SER A 190 -22.05 17.29 28.85
CA SER A 190 -20.67 17.05 28.38
C SER A 190 -20.60 15.87 27.42
N ASN A 191 -21.30 14.78 27.74
CA ASN A 191 -21.43 13.63 26.86
C ASN A 191 -22.08 14.00 25.52
N SER A 192 -23.16 14.79 25.51
CA SER A 192 -23.78 15.27 24.28
C SER A 192 -22.81 16.04 23.39
N THR A 193 -22.03 16.96 23.98
CA THR A 193 -20.99 17.71 23.25
C THR A 193 -19.90 16.78 22.70
N ARG A 194 -19.46 15.79 23.49
CA ARG A 194 -18.45 14.82 23.06
C ARG A 194 -18.97 13.95 21.91
N ILE A 195 -20.22 13.49 21.98
CA ILE A 195 -20.86 12.68 20.94
C ILE A 195 -20.89 13.42 19.60
N VAL A 196 -21.29 14.71 19.59
CA VAL A 196 -21.32 15.52 18.35
C VAL A 196 -19.92 15.59 17.72
N LYS A 197 -18.89 15.92 18.52
CA LYS A 197 -17.50 15.98 18.03
C LYS A 197 -17.01 14.65 17.47
N LEU A 198 -17.33 13.54 18.14
CA LEU A 198 -16.94 12.20 17.69
C LEU A 198 -17.69 11.79 16.42
N LYS A 199 -18.96 12.18 16.28
CA LYS A 199 -19.76 11.93 15.07
C LYS A 199 -19.20 12.70 13.88
N ASP A 200 -18.83 13.96 14.05
CA ASP A 200 -18.21 14.76 12.99
C ASP A 200 -16.85 14.18 12.56
N LYS A 201 -16.01 13.79 13.53
CA LYS A 201 -14.74 13.11 13.25
C LYS A 201 -14.95 11.81 12.48
N SER A 202 -15.93 11.00 12.90
CA SER A 202 -16.21 9.70 12.28
C SER A 202 -16.76 9.86 10.86
N LYS A 203 -17.66 10.82 10.62
CA LYS A 203 -18.16 11.12 9.27
C LYS A 203 -17.06 11.64 8.35
N SER A 204 -16.20 12.54 8.84
CA SER A 204 -15.05 13.02 8.07
C SER A 204 -14.13 11.85 7.67
N HIS A 205 -13.94 10.87 8.56
CA HIS A 205 -13.20 9.66 8.24
C HIS A 205 -13.90 8.79 7.20
N SER A 206 -15.23 8.63 7.27
CA SER A 206 -16.02 7.91 6.26
C SER A 206 -15.81 8.46 4.85
N GLU A 207 -15.84 9.80 4.69
CA GLU A 207 -15.62 10.44 3.39
C GLU A 207 -14.19 10.23 2.88
N LYS A 208 -13.20 10.26 3.77
CA LYS A 208 -11.80 9.97 3.40
C LYS A 208 -11.64 8.53 2.92
N ILE A 209 -12.25 7.56 3.59
CA ILE A 209 -12.20 6.15 3.17
C ILE A 209 -12.85 5.99 1.78
N LYS A 210 -14.01 6.63 1.56
CA LYS A 210 -14.71 6.58 0.27
C LYS A 210 -13.87 7.18 -0.86
N TYR A 211 -13.25 8.34 -0.62
CA TYR A 211 -12.36 8.95 -1.59
C TYR A 211 -11.16 8.04 -1.90
N PHE A 212 -10.56 7.45 -0.87
CA PHE A 212 -9.44 6.54 -1.01
C PHE A 212 -9.79 5.28 -1.81
N LEU A 213 -10.92 4.63 -1.53
CA LEU A 213 -11.40 3.45 -2.28
C LEU A 213 -11.52 3.74 -3.78
N ASN A 214 -12.12 4.88 -4.16
CA ASN A 214 -12.21 5.28 -5.57
C ASN A 214 -10.84 5.47 -6.24
N GLN A 215 -9.80 5.81 -5.47
CA GLN A 215 -8.44 5.93 -5.99
C GLN A 215 -7.79 4.55 -6.16
N VAL A 216 -7.96 3.67 -5.18
CA VAL A 216 -7.48 2.28 -5.25
C VAL A 216 -8.09 1.55 -6.44
N GLU A 217 -9.39 1.70 -6.71
CA GLU A 217 -10.05 1.09 -7.88
C GLU A 217 -9.43 1.53 -9.22
N LYS A 218 -9.08 2.83 -9.36
CA LYS A 218 -8.42 3.34 -10.56
C LYS A 218 -7.00 2.75 -10.68
N GLU A 219 -6.26 2.75 -9.59
CA GLU A 219 -4.92 2.16 -9.53
C GLU A 219 -4.96 0.66 -9.90
N THR A 220 -5.97 -0.09 -9.43
CA THR A 220 -6.17 -1.49 -9.80
C THR A 220 -6.30 -1.67 -11.31
N SER A 221 -7.12 -0.84 -11.97
CA SER A 221 -7.27 -0.88 -13.43
C SER A 221 -5.94 -0.63 -14.14
N GLU A 222 -5.19 0.39 -13.73
CA GLU A 222 -3.89 0.73 -14.32
C GLU A 222 -2.87 -0.41 -14.14
N ILE A 223 -2.85 -1.05 -12.97
CA ILE A 223 -1.97 -2.19 -12.68
C ILE A 223 -2.30 -3.39 -13.57
N LEU A 224 -3.58 -3.65 -13.81
CA LEU A 224 -4.04 -4.73 -14.68
C LEU A 224 -3.66 -4.47 -16.15
N ASP A 225 -3.85 -3.24 -16.63
CA ASP A 225 -3.48 -2.82 -17.99
C ASP A 225 -1.97 -2.99 -18.21
N ILE A 226 -1.15 -2.52 -17.28
CA ILE A 226 0.32 -2.74 -17.30
C ILE A 226 0.64 -4.23 -17.32
N GLY A 227 -0.11 -5.04 -16.55
CA GLY A 227 0.02 -6.49 -16.54
C GLY A 227 -0.21 -7.12 -17.91
N SER A 228 -1.23 -6.66 -18.64
CA SER A 228 -1.53 -7.10 -20.00
C SER A 228 -0.39 -6.72 -20.96
N GLU A 229 0.10 -5.48 -20.90
CA GLU A 229 1.23 -5.05 -21.72
C GLU A 229 2.50 -5.87 -21.49
N ILE A 230 2.77 -6.26 -20.23
CA ILE A 230 3.90 -7.12 -19.88
C ILE A 230 3.75 -8.52 -20.52
N ALA A 231 2.53 -9.06 -20.55
CA ALA A 231 2.25 -10.33 -21.21
C ALA A 231 2.45 -10.22 -22.74
N ASP A 232 1.98 -9.14 -23.37
CA ASP A 232 2.18 -8.90 -24.80
C ASP A 232 3.66 -8.73 -25.17
N ARG A 233 4.42 -8.03 -24.31
CA ARG A 233 5.89 -7.93 -24.44
C ARG A 233 6.55 -9.30 -24.36
N LYS A 234 6.11 -10.17 -23.44
CA LYS A 234 6.62 -11.54 -23.31
C LYS A 234 6.45 -12.31 -24.62
N SER A 235 5.25 -12.29 -25.21
CA SER A 235 4.94 -12.96 -26.47
C SER A 235 5.84 -12.47 -27.60
N ARG A 236 6.08 -11.15 -27.70
CA ARG A 236 7.00 -10.58 -28.71
C ARG A 236 8.46 -11.01 -28.50
N ILE A 237 8.92 -11.06 -27.26
CA ILE A 237 10.28 -11.50 -26.91
C ILE A 237 10.46 -12.99 -27.25
N MET A 238 9.45 -13.82 -26.96
CA MET A 238 9.46 -15.24 -27.33
C MET A 238 9.47 -15.42 -28.85
N ALA A 239 8.66 -14.66 -29.60
CA ALA A 239 8.71 -14.70 -31.07
C ALA A 239 10.07 -14.24 -31.62
N ALA A 240 10.76 -13.33 -30.93
CA ALA A 240 12.12 -12.94 -31.30
C ALA A 240 13.12 -14.09 -31.11
N ARG A 241 12.92 -14.97 -30.11
CA ARG A 241 13.80 -16.13 -29.86
C ARG A 241 13.91 -17.04 -31.08
N GLU A 242 12.80 -17.30 -31.78
CA GLU A 242 12.79 -18.10 -33.00
C GLU A 242 13.64 -17.48 -34.11
N LYS A 243 13.58 -16.15 -34.24
CA LYS A 243 14.40 -15.41 -35.20
C LYS A 243 15.88 -15.45 -34.84
N VAL A 244 16.21 -15.39 -33.55
CA VAL A 244 17.59 -15.55 -33.05
C VAL A 244 18.11 -16.96 -33.37
N ALA A 245 17.32 -18.00 -33.11
CA ALA A 245 17.70 -19.38 -33.44
C ALA A 245 17.93 -19.58 -34.96
N ALA A 246 17.06 -19.00 -35.79
CA ALA A 246 17.25 -19.00 -37.24
C ALA A 246 18.52 -18.24 -37.66
N ASN A 247 18.84 -17.12 -37.00
CA ASN A 247 20.08 -16.38 -37.22
C ASN A 247 21.31 -17.23 -36.85
N GLN A 248 21.30 -17.90 -35.69
CA GLN A 248 22.36 -18.82 -35.26
C GLN A 248 22.61 -19.92 -36.30
N LYS A 249 21.53 -20.54 -36.81
CA LYS A 249 21.65 -21.56 -37.87
C LYS A 249 22.30 -20.99 -39.13
N ARG A 250 21.90 -19.79 -39.56
CA ARG A 250 22.51 -19.12 -40.72
C ARG A 250 23.98 -18.77 -40.50
N SER A 251 24.33 -18.31 -39.30
CA SER A 251 25.72 -18.06 -38.92
C SER A 251 26.54 -19.35 -38.93
N ALA A 252 26.02 -20.47 -38.43
CA ALA A 252 26.68 -21.76 -38.50
C ALA A 252 26.91 -22.25 -39.95
N GLU A 253 25.90 -22.12 -40.83
CA GLU A 253 26.04 -22.44 -42.25
C GLU A 253 27.05 -21.54 -42.97
N PHE A 254 27.13 -20.26 -42.59
CA PHE A 254 28.14 -19.32 -43.09
C PHE A 254 29.56 -19.82 -42.77
N LEU A 255 29.80 -20.35 -41.57
CA LEU A 255 31.10 -20.94 -41.18
C LEU A 255 31.46 -22.15 -42.05
N LYS A 256 30.48 -23.01 -42.38
CA LYS A 256 30.71 -24.21 -43.20
C LYS A 256 31.20 -23.90 -44.61
N LYS A 257 30.69 -22.82 -45.22
CA LYS A 257 31.04 -22.40 -46.59
C LYS A 257 32.45 -21.82 -46.74
N ARG A 258 33.17 -21.62 -45.63
CA ARG A 258 34.53 -21.05 -45.62
C ARG A 258 35.64 -22.04 -45.23
N LYS A 259 35.30 -23.30 -44.97
CA LYS A 259 36.27 -24.41 -44.97
C LYS A 259 36.67 -24.70 -46.40
#